data_AF-A0A1I0LHM2-F1
#
_entry.id   AF-A0A1I0LHM2-F1
#
_cell.length_a   1.000
_cell.length_b   1.000
_cell.length_c   1.000
_cell.angle_alpha   90.00
_cell.angle_beta   90.00
_cell.angle_gamma   90.00
#
_symmetry.space_group_name_H-M   'P 1'
#
loop_
_entity.id
_entity.type
_entity.pdbx_description
1 polymer ?
#
loop_
_entity_poly.entity_id
_entity_poly.type
_entity_poly.pdbx_seq_one_letter_code
_entity_poly.pdbx_strand_id
1 'polypeptide(L)'
;MSVDELALAMRALHERGHAGDLAEVAAARDLYSFRELESLARRRHETFSVRELADRLEFAEFIADEEFEACGLDEEGVRAVRRFAREWLEDIKLRRADDGDVDYDAEDVPGVD
;
A
#
# COMPACT_ATOMS: atom_id res chain seq x y z
N MET A 1 4.00 -8.38 16.79
CA MET A 1 3.72 -8.98 15.48
C MET A 1 4.88 -9.86 15.07
N SER A 2 4.60 -11.13 14.81
CA SER A 2 5.54 -12.11 14.25
C SER A 2 5.64 -11.98 12.74
N VAL A 3 6.68 -12.59 12.16
CA VAL A 3 6.90 -12.64 10.71
C VAL A 3 5.75 -13.31 9.96
N ASP A 4 5.16 -14.36 10.52
CA ASP A 4 4.06 -15.08 9.87
C ASP A 4 2.75 -14.29 9.90
N GLU A 5 2.47 -13.57 11.00
CA GLU A 5 1.34 -12.64 11.10
C GLU A 5 1.49 -11.49 10.09
N LEU A 6 2.68 -10.90 9.99
CA LEU A 6 2.96 -9.84 9.02
C LEU A 6 2.83 -10.33 7.58
N ALA A 7 3.30 -11.55 7.29
CA ALA A 7 3.12 -12.14 5.96
C ALA A 7 1.64 -12.36 5.63
N LEU A 8 0.83 -12.79 6.60
CA LEU A 8 -0.62 -12.95 6.40
C LEU A 8 -1.31 -11.59 6.18
N ALA A 9 -0.94 -10.57 6.96
CA ALA A 9 -1.43 -9.21 6.78
C ALA A 9 -1.07 -8.64 5.41
N MET A 10 0.18 -8.84 4.96
CA MET A 10 0.62 -8.47 3.62
C MET A 10 -0.19 -9.14 2.50
N ARG A 11 -0.56 -10.41 2.70
CA ARG A 11 -1.44 -11.12 1.76
C ARG A 11 -2.82 -10.47 1.70
N ALA A 12 -3.40 -10.21 2.86
CA ALA A 12 -4.73 -9.63 2.96
C ALA A 12 -4.75 -8.21 2.37
N LEU A 13 -3.73 -7.39 2.64
CA LEU A 13 -3.55 -6.09 2.02
C LEU A 13 -3.51 -6.20 0.48
N HIS A 14 -2.73 -7.12 -0.07
CA HIS A 14 -2.66 -7.35 -1.51
C HIS A 14 -3.99 -7.84 -2.11
N GLU A 15 -4.68 -8.78 -1.45
CA GLU A 15 -5.90 -9.41 -1.98
C GLU A 15 -7.14 -8.53 -1.85
N ARG A 16 -7.32 -7.81 -0.73
CA ARG A 16 -8.54 -7.04 -0.41
C ARG A 16 -8.32 -5.57 -0.06
N GLY A 17 -7.20 -5.21 0.58
CA GLY A 17 -6.83 -3.81 0.83
C GLY A 17 -7.78 -3.03 1.72
N HIS A 18 -8.36 -3.67 2.75
CA HIS A 18 -9.27 -2.99 3.68
C HIS A 18 -8.52 -2.18 4.74
N ALA A 19 -9.25 -1.30 5.45
CA ALA A 19 -8.73 -0.46 6.53
C ALA A 19 -7.88 -1.24 7.55
N GLY A 20 -8.40 -2.39 7.99
CA GLY A 20 -7.72 -3.25 8.97
C GLY A 20 -6.43 -3.89 8.43
N ASP A 21 -6.36 -4.21 7.13
CA ASP A 21 -5.14 -4.77 6.54
C ASP A 21 -4.03 -3.73 6.47
N LEU A 22 -4.39 -2.51 6.06
CA LEU A 22 -3.49 -1.37 6.05
C LEU A 22 -2.99 -1.05 7.46
N ALA A 23 -3.89 -1.02 8.45
CA ALA A 23 -3.55 -0.75 9.84
C ALA A 23 -2.61 -1.81 10.43
N GLU A 24 -2.87 -3.09 10.17
CA GLU A 24 -2.05 -4.20 10.64
C GLU A 24 -0.63 -4.10 10.07
N VAL A 25 -0.48 -3.88 8.75
CA VAL A 25 0.85 -3.73 8.14
C VAL A 25 1.55 -2.45 8.60
N ALA A 26 0.82 -1.33 8.73
CA ALA A 26 1.36 -0.06 9.20
C ALA A 26 1.84 -0.10 10.66
N ALA A 27 1.38 -1.07 11.47
CA ALA A 27 1.89 -1.30 12.81
C ALA A 27 3.35 -1.80 12.82
N ALA A 28 3.84 -2.32 11.69
CA ALA A 28 5.21 -2.79 11.52
C ALA A 28 6.15 -1.77 10.84
N ARG A 29 5.67 -0.54 10.57
CA ARG A 29 6.38 0.48 9.78
C ARG A 29 7.77 0.89 10.32
N ASP A 30 7.96 0.83 11.63
CA ASP A 30 9.23 1.21 12.27
C ASP A 30 10.23 0.04 12.31
N LEU A 31 9.79 -1.17 11.93
CA LEU A 31 10.57 -2.40 11.99
C LEU A 31 11.03 -2.88 10.62
N TYR A 32 10.28 -2.54 9.56
CA TYR A 32 10.55 -3.01 8.19
C TYR A 32 10.42 -1.86 7.20
N SER A 33 11.37 -1.79 6.28
CA SER A 33 11.24 -0.96 5.08
C SER A 33 10.18 -1.54 4.13
N PHE A 34 9.67 -0.70 3.23
CA PHE A 34 8.75 -1.10 2.16
C PHE A 34 9.29 -2.28 1.33
N ARG A 35 10.59 -2.26 1.00
CA ARG A 35 11.24 -3.33 0.24
C ARG A 35 11.30 -4.65 1.00
N GLU A 36 11.48 -4.60 2.32
CA GLU A 36 11.46 -5.79 3.17
C GLU A 36 10.06 -6.39 3.26
N LEU A 37 9.03 -5.54 3.39
CA LEU A 37 7.62 -5.97 3.37
C LEU A 37 7.26 -6.64 2.03
N GLU A 38 7.62 -6.02 0.90
CA GLU A 38 7.43 -6.62 -0.43
C GLU A 38 8.17 -7.95 -0.59
N SER A 39 9.42 -8.01 -0.11
CA SER A 39 10.24 -9.23 -0.19
C SER A 39 9.68 -10.36 0.67
N LEU A 40 9.16 -10.03 1.85
CA LEU A 40 8.46 -10.94 2.73
C LEU A 40 7.24 -11.54 2.03
N ALA A 41 6.42 -10.68 1.42
CA ALA A 41 5.21 -11.08 0.72
C ALA A 41 5.53 -11.97 -0.48
N ARG A 42 6.48 -11.58 -1.36
CA ARG A 42 6.92 -12.39 -2.51
C ARG A 42 7.41 -13.78 -2.13
N ARG A 43 8.08 -13.93 -0.98
CA ARG A 43 8.58 -15.23 -0.51
C ARG A 43 7.49 -16.17 0.00
N ARG A 44 6.32 -15.63 0.39
CA ARG A 44 5.24 -16.41 1.03
C ARG A 44 3.97 -16.49 0.17
N HIS A 45 3.82 -15.60 -0.80
CA HIS A 45 2.66 -15.49 -1.67
C HIS A 45 3.15 -15.39 -3.11
N GLU A 46 3.11 -16.51 -3.84
CA GLU A 46 3.64 -16.61 -5.20
C GLU A 46 2.96 -15.68 -6.21
N THR A 47 1.71 -15.30 -5.94
CA THR A 47 0.90 -14.40 -6.79
C THR A 47 1.07 -12.92 -6.42
N PHE A 48 1.94 -12.57 -5.47
CA PHE A 48 2.11 -11.20 -5.02
C PHE A 48 2.67 -10.30 -6.13
N SER A 49 1.98 -9.19 -6.36
CA SER A 49 2.29 -8.19 -7.37
C SER A 49 2.43 -6.81 -6.73
N VAL A 50 3.58 -6.17 -6.94
CA VAL A 50 3.78 -4.78 -6.47
C VAL A 50 2.88 -3.79 -7.22
N ARG A 51 2.48 -4.12 -8.46
CA ARG A 51 1.51 -3.32 -9.21
C ARG A 51 0.14 -3.34 -8.53
N GLU A 52 -0.36 -4.54 -8.23
CA GLU A 52 -1.68 -4.69 -7.58
C GLU A 52 -1.66 -4.11 -6.16
N LEU A 53 -0.54 -4.24 -5.44
CA LEU A 53 -0.34 -3.55 -4.17
C LEU A 53 -0.44 -2.03 -4.34
N ALA A 54 0.21 -1.45 -5.35
CA ALA A 54 0.16 -0.01 -5.61
C ALA A 54 -1.29 0.46 -5.82
N ASP A 55 -2.09 -0.28 -6.59
CA ASP A 55 -3.52 0.01 -6.77
C ASP A 55 -4.24 0.03 -5.40
N ARG A 56 -3.98 -0.94 -4.51
CA ARG A 56 -4.58 -0.96 -3.16
C ARG A 56 -4.13 0.20 -2.28
N LEU A 57 -2.87 0.59 -2.37
CA LEU A 57 -2.33 1.72 -1.63
C LEU A 57 -2.92 3.05 -2.12
N GLU A 58 -3.17 3.18 -3.42
CA GLU A 58 -3.86 4.33 -4.00
C GLU A 58 -5.31 4.39 -3.52
N PHE A 59 -6.01 3.26 -3.48
CA PHE A 59 -7.37 3.22 -2.93
C PHE A 59 -7.47 3.55 -1.43
N ALA A 60 -6.36 3.49 -0.68
CA ALA A 60 -6.35 3.74 0.76
C ALA A 60 -6.81 5.16 1.14
N GLU A 61 -6.69 6.15 0.24
CA GLU A 61 -7.18 7.51 0.52
C GLU A 61 -8.71 7.62 0.47
N PHE A 62 -9.40 6.70 -0.20
CA PHE A 62 -10.85 6.72 -0.39
C PHE A 62 -11.63 5.88 0.63
N ILE A 63 -10.94 5.07 1.43
CA ILE A 63 -11.55 4.32 2.55
C ILE A 63 -12.12 5.33 3.56
N ALA A 64 -13.31 5.08 4.12
CA ALA A 64 -13.92 6.00 5.08
C ALA A 64 -13.19 5.97 6.43
N ASP A 65 -13.14 7.10 7.14
CA ASP A 65 -12.46 7.16 8.45
C ASP A 65 -13.14 6.20 9.46
N GLU A 66 -14.47 6.05 9.38
CA GLU A 66 -15.25 5.14 10.21
C GLU A 66 -14.83 3.66 10.04
N GLU A 67 -14.30 3.27 8.88
CA GLU A 67 -13.79 1.91 8.66
C GLU A 67 -12.47 1.68 9.42
N PHE A 68 -11.62 2.71 9.53
CA PHE A 68 -10.42 2.64 10.36
C PHE A 68 -10.77 2.73 11.84
N GLU A 69 -11.73 3.57 12.22
CA GLU A 69 -12.22 3.66 13.60
C GLU A 69 -12.83 2.34 14.08
N ALA A 70 -13.54 1.62 13.20
CA ALA A 70 -14.04 0.27 13.49
C ALA A 70 -12.91 -0.76 13.75
N CYS A 71 -11.70 -0.48 13.26
CA CYS A 71 -10.49 -1.24 13.58
C CYS A 71 -9.81 -0.78 14.89
N GLY A 72 -10.36 0.21 15.57
CA GLY A 72 -9.85 0.74 16.85
C GLY A 72 -8.84 1.88 16.72
N LEU A 73 -8.70 2.48 15.54
CA LEU A 73 -7.81 3.64 15.35
C LEU A 73 -8.52 4.92 15.76
N ASP A 74 -7.79 5.82 16.41
CA ASP A 74 -8.19 7.21 16.56
C ASP A 74 -7.78 8.02 15.33
N GLU A 75 -8.20 9.28 15.25
CA GLU A 75 -7.91 10.15 14.11
C GLU A 75 -6.39 10.26 13.81
N GLU A 76 -5.54 10.21 14.84
CA GLU A 76 -4.09 10.28 14.65
C GLU A 76 -3.55 8.98 14.04
N GLY A 77 -4.05 7.84 14.51
CA GLY A 77 -3.81 6.53 13.91
C GLY A 77 -4.25 6.49 12.45
N VAL A 78 -5.45 6.97 12.12
CA VAL A 78 -5.94 7.04 10.74
C VAL A 78 -4.98 7.86 9.87
N ARG A 79 -4.59 9.06 10.33
CA ARG A 79 -3.63 9.91 9.61
C ARG A 79 -2.27 9.22 9.42
N ALA A 80 -1.80 8.47 10.42
CA ALA A 80 -0.54 7.74 10.34
C ALA A 80 -0.60 6.60 9.30
N VAL A 81 -1.69 5.83 9.28
CA VAL A 81 -1.90 4.75 8.30
C VAL A 81 -2.00 5.30 6.87
N ARG A 82 -2.77 6.37 6.66
CA ARG A 82 -2.89 7.01 5.34
C ARG A 82 -1.56 7.58 4.86
N ARG A 83 -0.78 8.17 5.76
CA ARG A 83 0.58 8.65 5.44
C ARG A 83 1.48 7.50 5.04
N PHE A 84 1.50 6.42 5.82
CA PHE A 84 2.26 5.21 5.51
C PHE A 84 1.91 4.64 4.13
N ALA A 85 0.61 4.53 3.82
CA ALA A 85 0.16 4.04 2.51
C ALA A 85 0.62 4.94 1.36
N ARG A 86 0.50 6.28 1.53
CA ARG A 86 0.95 7.26 0.53
C ARG A 86 2.45 7.21 0.32
N GLU A 87 3.25 7.22 1.38
CA GLU A 87 4.71 7.16 1.29
C GLU A 87 5.18 5.88 0.58
N TRP A 88 4.50 4.75 0.81
CA TRP A 88 4.78 3.51 0.11
C TRP A 88 4.40 3.58 -1.38
N LEU A 89 3.22 4.12 -1.70
CA LEU A 89 2.81 4.31 -3.09
C LEU A 89 3.80 5.18 -3.86
N GLU A 90 4.24 6.29 -3.28
CA GLU A 90 5.22 7.19 -3.88
C GLU A 90 6.58 6.50 -4.07
N ASP A 91 7.03 5.69 -3.10
CA ASP A 91 8.25 4.88 -3.26
C ASP A 91 8.12 3.90 -4.44
N ILE A 92 6.96 3.25 -4.63
CA ILE A 92 6.72 2.38 -5.78
C ILE A 92 6.73 3.17 -7.10
N LYS A 93 6.02 4.30 -7.16
CA LYS A 93 5.93 5.16 -8.35
C LYS A 93 7.30 5.70 -8.75
N LEU A 94 8.10 6.17 -7.79
CA LEU A 94 9.46 6.68 -8.05
C LEU A 94 10.36 5.60 -8.67
N ARG A 95 10.33 4.39 -8.11
CA ARG A 95 11.15 3.29 -8.61
C ARG A 95 10.76 2.82 -10.00
N ARG A 96 9.46 2.84 -10.30
CA ARG A 96 8.96 2.54 -11.63
C ARG A 96 9.43 3.55 -12.67
N ALA A 97 9.39 4.84 -12.32
CA ALA A 97 9.93 5.90 -13.16
C ALA A 97 11.44 5.72 -13.40
N ASP A 98 12.22 5.39 -12.36
CA ASP A 98 13.66 5.13 -12.47
C ASP A 98 13.97 3.89 -13.35
N ASP A 99 13.13 2.85 -13.28
CA ASP A 99 13.25 1.63 -14.08
C ASP A 99 12.77 1.81 -15.55
N GLY A 100 12.24 2.99 -15.90
CA GLY A 100 11.69 3.31 -17.22
C GLY A 100 10.26 2.79 -17.47
N ASP A 101 9.60 2.28 -16.43
CA ASP A 101 8.20 1.85 -16.41
C ASP A 101 7.31 3.05 -16.02
N VAL A 102 7.24 4.03 -16.93
CA VAL A 102 6.34 5.19 -16.77
C VAL A 102 4.99 4.83 -17.39
N ASP A 103 4.00 4.48 -16.55
CA ASP A 103 2.59 4.57 -16.95
C ASP A 103 2.29 6.06 -17.16
N TYR A 104 2.48 6.54 -18.39
CA TYR A 104 1.79 7.72 -18.86
C TYR A 104 0.31 7.34 -18.89
N ASP A 105 -0.39 7.56 -17.78
CA ASP A 105 -1.80 7.90 -17.90
C ASP A 105 -1.80 9.18 -18.74
N ALA A 106 -1.95 8.96 -20.04
CA ALA A 106 -2.03 10.00 -21.03
C ALA A 106 -3.27 10.81 -20.68
N GLU A 107 -3.08 11.91 -19.96
CA GLU A 107 -3.96 13.05 -20.13
C GLU A 107 -3.97 13.32 -21.63
N ASP A 108 -5.09 12.96 -22.23
CA ASP A 108 -5.46 13.18 -23.62
C ASP A 108 -5.28 14.67 -23.88
N VAL A 109 -4.07 15.06 -24.29
CA VAL A 109 -3.76 16.43 -24.68
C VAL A 109 -4.72 16.74 -25.82
N PRO A 110 -5.71 17.64 -25.66
CA PRO A 110 -6.65 17.92 -26.72
C PRO A 110 -5.84 18.38 -27.93
N GLY A 111 -6.04 17.67 -29.04
CA GLY A 111 -5.34 17.95 -30.29
C GLY A 111 -5.37 19.45 -30.58
N VAL A 112 -4.19 20.05 -30.63
CA VAL A 112 -4.02 21.43 -31.05
C VAL A 112 -4.16 21.50 -32.57
N ASP A 113 -5.22 22.21 -32.98
CA ASP A 113 -5.69 22.65 -34.32
C ASP A 113 -6.13 21.59 -35.34
#